data_AF-A0A376ZEA4-F1
#
_entry.id   AF-A0A376ZEA4-F1
#
_cell.length_a   1.000
_cell.length_b   1.000
_cell.length_c   1.000
_cell.angle_alpha   90.00
_cell.angle_beta   90.00
_cell.angle_gamma   90.00
#
_symmetry.space_group_name_H-M   'P 1'
#
loop_
_entity.id
_entity.type
_entity.pdbx_description
1 polymer ?
#
loop_
_entity_poly.entity_id
_entity_poly.type
_entity_poly.pdbx_seq_one_letter_code
_entity_poly.pdbx_strand_id
1 'polypeptide(L)'
;MAAAITSEQVVIACIGGNPETAMIIGSLWSDTSPAPGKSLKEIVISAPDGAVFRYDADAGALSASGMKTATLQASVSVKLDTPVVECTNLLRTATLDVTKGGKMSGNITHSGGQLHLKRH
;
A
#
# COMPACT_ATOMS: atom_id res chain seq x y z
N MET A 1 -0.45 11.74 13.94
CA MET A 1 0.51 12.86 13.85
C MET A 1 1.86 12.24 13.55
N ALA A 2 2.40 12.44 12.34
CA ALA A 2 3.80 12.10 12.09
C ALA A 2 4.67 13.05 12.93
N ALA A 3 5.82 12.58 13.43
CA ALA A 3 6.75 13.46 14.12
C ALA A 3 7.29 14.50 13.12
N ALA A 4 7.32 15.78 13.52
CA ALA A 4 7.87 16.82 12.66
C ALA A 4 9.35 16.52 12.35
N ILE A 5 9.74 16.67 11.09
CA ILE A 5 11.13 16.47 10.65
C ILE A 5 11.91 17.79 10.69
N THR A 6 13.23 17.71 10.80
CA THR A 6 14.10 18.89 10.79
C THR A 6 13.85 19.73 9.52
N SER A 7 13.63 21.03 9.70
CA SER A 7 13.28 22.01 8.64
C SER A 7 11.84 21.94 8.10
N GLU A 8 10.92 21.22 8.76
CA GLU A 8 9.49 21.23 8.45
C GLU A 8 8.80 22.49 9.01
N GLN A 9 7.96 23.14 8.20
CA GLN A 9 7.16 24.27 8.65
C GLN A 9 5.96 23.76 9.46
N VAL A 10 5.79 24.28 10.68
CA VAL A 10 4.74 23.82 11.62
C VAL A 10 3.89 24.96 12.14
N VAL A 11 2.66 24.63 12.54
CA VAL A 11 1.77 25.51 13.30
C VAL A 11 1.86 25.13 14.77
N ILE A 12 2.17 26.13 15.60
CA ILE A 12 2.25 25.99 17.05
C ILE A 12 1.03 26.68 17.65
N ALA A 13 0.28 25.95 18.48
CA ALA A 13 -0.83 26.51 19.26
C ALA A 13 -0.40 26.72 20.72
N CYS A 14 -0.45 27.97 21.16
CA CYS A 14 -0.27 28.34 22.56
C CYS A 14 -1.66 28.55 23.20
N ILE A 15 -2.22 27.49 23.79
CA ILE A 15 -3.54 27.55 24.44
C ILE A 15 -3.44 28.52 25.63
N GLY A 16 -4.24 29.60 25.61
CA GLY A 16 -4.20 30.65 26.63
C GLY A 16 -3.00 31.61 26.53
N GLY A 17 -2.26 31.60 25.42
CA GLY A 17 -1.13 32.51 25.21
C GLY A 17 0.15 32.15 25.98
N ASN A 18 0.18 31.01 26.69
CA ASN A 18 1.37 30.53 27.39
C ASN A 18 2.26 29.71 26.42
N PRO A 19 3.48 30.18 26.07
CA PRO A 19 4.39 29.45 25.21
C PRO A 19 5.00 28.21 25.86
N GLU A 20 4.99 28.10 27.20
CA GLU A 20 5.53 26.92 27.91
C GLU A 20 4.63 25.68 27.72
N THR A 21 3.36 25.87 27.38
CA THR A 21 2.39 24.79 27.11
C THR A 21 2.06 24.67 25.62
N ALA A 22 2.90 25.22 24.75
CA ALA A 22 2.67 25.21 23.32
C ALA A 22 2.72 23.78 22.76
N MET A 23 1.81 23.48 21.83
CA MET A 23 1.81 22.21 21.10
C MET A 23 1.88 22.43 19.60
N ILE A 24 2.51 21.50 18.88
CA ILE A 24 2.44 21.46 17.42
C ILE A 24 1.07 20.90 17.03
N ILE A 25 0.28 21.67 16.30
CA ILE A 25 -1.09 21.28 15.89
C ILE A 25 -1.18 20.83 14.42
N GLY A 26 -0.10 21.00 13.67
CA GLY A 26 -0.01 20.54 12.29
C GLY A 26 1.23 21.07 11.59
N SER A 27 1.45 20.59 10.38
CA SER A 27 2.48 21.08 9.48
C SER A 27 1.87 21.76 8.25
N LEU A 28 2.67 22.64 7.66
CA LEU A 28 2.33 23.42 6.48
C LEU A 28 3.21 22.96 5.32
N TRP A 29 2.61 22.92 4.13
CA TRP A 29 3.35 22.72 2.88
C TRP A 29 4.25 23.92 2.61
N SER A 30 5.45 23.67 2.08
CA SER A 30 6.45 24.68 1.74
C SER A 30 7.17 24.31 0.43
N ASP A 31 8.03 25.19 -0.10
CA ASP A 31 8.84 24.87 -1.27
C ASP A 31 9.80 23.69 -1.03
N THR A 32 10.23 23.49 0.21
CA THR A 32 11.08 22.36 0.62
C THR A 32 10.29 21.10 0.93
N SER A 33 8.98 21.20 1.18
CA SER A 33 8.06 20.08 1.42
C SER A 33 6.71 20.36 0.73
N PRO A 34 6.64 20.18 -0.60
CA PRO A 34 5.45 20.53 -1.36
C PRO A 34 4.29 19.58 -1.07
N ALA A 35 3.08 20.03 -1.40
CA ALA A 35 1.89 19.21 -1.25
C ALA A 35 2.03 17.86 -2.00
N PRO A 36 1.65 16.73 -1.38
CA PRO A 36 1.87 15.40 -1.95
C PRO A 36 0.91 15.09 -3.12
N GLY A 37 -0.18 15.84 -3.27
CA GLY A 37 -1.13 15.75 -4.38
C GLY A 37 -1.24 17.06 -5.15
N LYS A 38 -1.61 16.97 -6.43
CA LYS A 38 -1.79 18.14 -7.32
C LYS A 38 -3.25 18.52 -7.56
N SER A 39 -4.18 17.78 -6.94
CA SER A 39 -5.62 17.90 -7.16
C SER A 39 -6.40 17.68 -5.86
N LEU A 40 -7.54 18.34 -5.73
CA LEU A 40 -8.50 18.14 -4.62
C LEU A 40 -9.16 16.75 -4.65
N LYS A 41 -8.98 15.99 -5.72
CA LYS A 41 -9.58 14.66 -5.91
C LYS A 41 -8.62 13.51 -5.59
N GLU A 42 -7.46 13.81 -5.02
CA GLU A 42 -6.45 12.83 -4.65
C GLU A 42 -6.28 12.78 -3.13
N ILE A 43 -6.15 11.58 -2.60
CA ILE A 43 -5.64 11.35 -1.24
C ILE A 43 -4.24 10.77 -1.41
N VAL A 44 -3.21 11.50 -0.97
CA VAL A 44 -1.80 11.07 -1.10
C VAL A 44 -1.11 11.11 0.25
N ILE A 45 -0.49 9.99 0.63
CA ILE A 45 0.36 9.86 1.80
C ILE A 45 1.75 9.47 1.30
N SER A 46 2.72 10.36 1.47
CA SER A 46 4.11 10.16 1.06
C SER A 46 4.99 9.97 2.29
N ALA A 47 5.89 8.99 2.24
CA ALA A 47 6.89 8.74 3.26
C ALA A 47 8.29 9.24 2.81
N PRO A 48 9.19 9.59 3.73
CA PRO A 48 10.53 10.11 3.41
C PRO A 48 11.43 9.13 2.64
N ASP A 49 11.16 7.83 2.72
CA ASP A 49 11.86 6.78 1.98
C ASP A 49 11.39 6.63 0.52
N GLY A 50 10.45 7.49 0.09
CA GLY A 50 9.87 7.49 -1.25
C GLY A 50 8.66 6.57 -1.41
N ALA A 51 8.19 5.91 -0.35
CA ALA A 51 6.94 5.15 -0.41
C ALA A 51 5.74 6.10 -0.52
N VAL A 52 4.75 5.74 -1.35
CA VAL A 52 3.56 6.56 -1.59
C VAL A 52 2.32 5.67 -1.57
N PHE A 53 1.32 6.10 -0.81
CA PHE A 53 -0.05 5.60 -0.88
C PHE A 53 -0.93 6.68 -1.51
N ARG A 54 -1.58 6.37 -2.63
CA ARG A 54 -2.36 7.33 -3.40
C ARG A 54 -3.70 6.75 -3.82
N TYR A 55 -4.77 7.46 -3.54
CA TYR A 55 -6.09 7.24 -4.12
C TYR A 55 -6.43 8.39 -5.07
N ASP A 56 -6.81 8.06 -6.30
CA ASP A 56 -7.26 9.00 -7.34
C ASP A 56 -8.75 8.76 -7.62
N ALA A 57 -9.61 9.71 -7.26
CA ALA A 57 -11.05 9.55 -7.37
C ALA A 57 -11.57 9.68 -8.81
N ASP A 58 -10.86 10.37 -9.71
CA ASP A 58 -11.27 10.47 -11.12
C ASP A 58 -11.01 9.15 -11.85
N ALA A 59 -9.90 8.48 -11.52
CA ALA A 59 -9.58 7.15 -12.03
C ALA A 59 -10.24 6.01 -11.22
N GLY A 60 -10.72 6.28 -10.00
CA GLY A 60 -11.19 5.27 -9.06
C GLY A 60 -10.08 4.31 -8.60
N ALA A 61 -8.82 4.77 -8.56
CA ALA A 61 -7.66 3.92 -8.45
C ALA A 61 -6.89 4.13 -7.15
N LEU A 62 -6.62 3.05 -6.42
CA LEU A 62 -5.68 3.02 -5.30
C LEU A 62 -4.32 2.48 -5.78
N SER A 63 -3.24 3.13 -5.37
CA SER A 63 -1.87 2.70 -5.61
C SER A 63 -1.05 2.79 -4.33
N ALA A 64 -0.20 1.79 -4.11
CA ALA A 64 0.81 1.81 -3.06
C ALA A 64 2.14 1.41 -3.73
N SER A 65 3.14 2.28 -3.68
CA SER A 65 4.42 2.12 -4.39
C SER A 65 5.61 2.61 -3.57
N GLY A 66 6.83 2.37 -4.06
CA GLY A 66 8.09 2.83 -3.44
C GLY A 66 8.56 2.04 -2.21
N MET A 67 7.73 1.17 -1.65
CA MET A 67 8.10 0.30 -0.52
C MET A 67 8.98 -0.88 -0.96
N LYS A 68 9.90 -1.30 -0.08
CA LYS A 68 10.70 -2.53 -0.28
C LYS A 68 9.88 -3.80 -0.11
N THR A 69 8.92 -3.78 0.81
CA THR A 69 8.06 -4.93 1.15
C THR A 69 6.66 -4.47 1.54
N ALA A 70 5.65 -5.28 1.24
CA ALA A 70 4.30 -5.13 1.77
C ALA A 70 3.88 -6.45 2.45
N THR A 71 3.23 -6.38 3.60
CA THR A 71 2.76 -7.56 4.32
C THR A 71 1.32 -7.34 4.77
N LEU A 72 0.44 -8.24 4.38
CA LEU A 72 -0.97 -8.25 4.79
C LEU A 72 -1.17 -9.41 5.77
N GLN A 73 -1.44 -9.08 7.03
CA GLN A 73 -1.73 -10.06 8.08
C GLN A 73 -3.20 -9.91 8.49
N ALA A 74 -3.97 -10.98 8.34
CA ALA A 74 -5.37 -11.05 8.73
C ALA A 74 -5.60 -12.30 9.58
N SER A 75 -6.42 -12.19 10.63
CA SER A 75 -6.74 -13.31 11.53
C SER A 75 -7.73 -14.31 10.94
N VAL A 76 -8.48 -13.91 9.92
CA VAL A 76 -9.53 -14.72 9.30
C VAL A 76 -9.21 -14.99 7.84
N SER A 77 -9.21 -13.96 6.99
CA SER A 77 -8.98 -14.12 5.55
C SER A 77 -8.59 -12.82 4.86
N VAL A 78 -7.84 -12.93 3.76
CA VAL A 78 -7.66 -11.86 2.76
C VAL A 78 -8.42 -12.26 1.49
N LYS A 79 -9.35 -11.41 1.02
CA LYS A 79 -10.12 -11.63 -0.21
C LYS A 79 -9.72 -10.60 -1.27
N LEU A 80 -9.33 -11.07 -2.45
CA LEU A 80 -9.06 -10.23 -3.63
C LEU A 80 -10.25 -10.39 -4.59
N ASP A 81 -11.16 -9.41 -4.60
CA ASP A 81 -12.38 -9.44 -5.42
C ASP A 81 -12.19 -8.59 -6.68
N THR A 82 -11.65 -9.23 -7.72
CA THR A 82 -11.31 -8.58 -9.00
C THR A 82 -11.34 -9.62 -10.12
N PRO A 83 -11.65 -9.23 -11.37
CA PRO A 83 -11.53 -10.13 -12.52
C PRO A 83 -10.11 -10.68 -12.73
N VAL A 84 -9.06 -9.92 -12.36
CA VAL A 84 -7.66 -10.29 -12.60
C VAL A 84 -6.79 -9.94 -11.40
N VAL A 85 -5.92 -10.87 -11.02
CA VAL A 85 -4.81 -10.68 -10.07
C VAL A 85 -3.51 -11.07 -10.77
N GLU A 86 -2.53 -10.17 -10.80
CA GLU A 86 -1.25 -10.40 -11.46
C GLU A 86 -0.11 -10.51 -10.45
N CYS A 87 0.65 -11.62 -10.53
CA CYS A 87 1.93 -11.78 -9.84
C CYS A 87 3.02 -11.85 -10.92
N THR A 88 3.91 -10.87 -10.95
CA THR A 88 4.87 -10.70 -12.06
C THR A 88 6.04 -11.68 -12.04
N ASN A 89 6.35 -12.25 -10.87
CA ASN A 89 7.46 -13.18 -10.69
C ASN A 89 6.96 -14.49 -10.05
N LEU A 90 7.24 -14.70 -8.75
CA LEU A 90 6.92 -15.94 -8.05
C LEU A 90 5.66 -15.79 -7.18
N LEU A 91 4.69 -16.69 -7.35
CA LEU A 91 3.66 -16.96 -6.36
C LEU A 91 4.10 -18.12 -5.46
N ARG A 92 4.28 -17.87 -4.15
CA ARG A 92 4.56 -18.89 -3.15
C ARG A 92 3.38 -19.00 -2.18
N THR A 93 2.81 -20.19 -2.07
CA THR A 93 1.72 -20.51 -1.16
C THR A 93 1.93 -21.89 -0.54
N ALA A 94 1.39 -22.13 0.65
CA ALA A 94 1.41 -23.45 1.29
C ALA A 94 0.47 -24.43 0.58
N THR A 95 -0.72 -23.96 0.19
CA THR A 95 -1.72 -24.72 -0.56
C THR A 95 -2.33 -23.85 -1.65
N LEU A 96 -2.70 -24.46 -2.77
CA LEU A 96 -3.38 -23.79 -3.88
C LEU A 96 -4.65 -24.57 -4.22
N ASP A 97 -5.80 -23.92 -4.15
CA ASP A 97 -7.09 -24.46 -4.58
C ASP A 97 -7.61 -23.67 -5.79
N VAL A 98 -7.96 -24.38 -6.87
CA VAL A 98 -8.43 -23.81 -8.14
C VAL A 98 -9.75 -24.48 -8.50
N THR A 99 -10.86 -23.81 -8.23
CA THR A 99 -12.20 -24.42 -8.20
C THR A 99 -12.95 -24.38 -9.54
N LYS A 100 -12.61 -23.43 -10.42
CA LYS A 100 -13.25 -23.24 -11.73
C LYS A 100 -12.33 -23.59 -12.90
N GLY A 101 -11.29 -24.39 -12.63
CA GLY A 101 -10.25 -24.72 -13.60
C GLY A 101 -9.32 -23.54 -13.91
N GLY A 102 -8.43 -23.75 -14.88
CA GLY A 102 -7.47 -22.75 -15.31
C GLY A 102 -6.59 -23.27 -16.44
N LYS A 103 -5.86 -22.36 -17.09
CA LYS A 103 -4.85 -22.70 -18.09
C LYS A 103 -3.47 -22.61 -17.44
N MET A 104 -2.72 -23.72 -17.45
CA MET A 104 -1.30 -23.73 -17.11
C MET A 104 -0.50 -23.88 -18.39
N SER A 105 0.58 -23.11 -18.54
CA SER A 105 1.44 -23.13 -19.72
C SER A 105 2.91 -23.04 -19.33
N GLY A 106 3.78 -23.53 -20.20
CA GLY A 106 5.22 -23.65 -19.93
C GLY A 106 5.57 -24.97 -19.26
N ASN A 107 6.81 -25.06 -18.76
CA ASN A 107 7.31 -26.25 -18.09
C ASN A 107 6.84 -26.28 -16.64
N ILE A 108 6.15 -27.35 -16.26
CA ILE A 108 5.71 -27.58 -14.88
C ILE A 108 6.53 -28.71 -14.29
N THR A 109 7.26 -28.41 -13.22
CA THR A 109 8.00 -29.40 -12.44
C THR A 109 7.26 -29.65 -11.13
N HIS A 110 6.95 -30.91 -10.84
CA HIS A 110 6.31 -31.32 -9.60
C HIS A 110 7.16 -32.39 -8.92
N SER A 111 7.26 -32.31 -7.59
CA SER A 111 7.99 -33.26 -6.75
C SER A 111 7.37 -33.29 -5.35
N GLY A 112 7.65 -34.35 -4.58
CA GLY A 112 7.19 -34.44 -3.19
C GLY A 112 5.69 -34.76 -3.02
N GLY A 113 5.04 -35.34 -4.04
CA GLY A 113 3.61 -35.68 -4.01
C GLY A 113 3.17 -36.56 -5.18
N GLN A 114 1.86 -36.63 -5.41
CA GLN A 114 1.27 -37.31 -6.57
C GLN A 114 0.55 -36.31 -7.48
N LEU A 115 0.78 -36.45 -8.79
CA LEU A 115 0.00 -35.73 -9.80
C LEU A 115 -1.04 -36.68 -10.40
N HIS A 116 -2.31 -36.49 -10.04
CA HIS A 116 -3.43 -37.26 -10.59
C HIS A 116 -4.15 -36.45 -11.65
N LEU A 117 -4.15 -36.95 -12.89
CA LEU A 117 -4.91 -36.38 -14.00
C LEU A 117 -6.10 -37.29 -14.29
N LYS A 118 -7.32 -36.78 -14.12
CA LYS A 118 -8.51 -37.48 -14.60
C LYS A 118 -8.69 -37.14 -16.07
N ARG A 119 -8.57 -38.16 -16.94
CA ARG A 119 -9.05 -38.03 -18.31
C ARG A 119 -10.57 -38.09 -18.27
N HIS A 120 -11.21 -37.10 -18.89
CA HIS A 120 -12.63 -37.20 -19.24
C HIS A 120 -12.79 -38.12 -20.44
#